data_AF-A0AA97B9B8-F1
#
_entry.id   AF-A0AA97B9B8-F1
#
_cell.length_a   1.000
_cell.length_b   1.000
_cell.length_c   1.000
_cell.angle_alpha   90.00
_cell.angle_beta   90.00
_cell.angle_gamma   90.00
#
_symmetry.space_group_name_H-M   'P 1'
#
loop_
_entity.id
_entity.type
_entity.pdbx_description
1 polymer ?
#
loop_
_entity_poly.entity_id
_entity_poly.type
_entity_poly.pdbx_seq_one_letter_code
_entity_poly.pdbx_strand_id
1 'polypeptide(L)'
;MVSLVRQLEATARAAGAQHLDVLLREVERRTLSASDAHQREDHQRHALLEVKAFHDTGAGMAELWRCAAWPDVTGARTALPALEALVENMARELRDTTPMVPCPRDVLPIVFPPGAASGCFFHEVCGHPLEGDVVARGGSYRRGGWGSRWPARTSASRTTRRTATARSASPGTMKATPRSR
;
A
#
# COMPACT_ATOMS: atom_id res chain seq x y z
N MET A 1 2.59 -22.54 6.12
CA MET A 1 1.65 -21.49 5.69
C MET A 1 0.33 -21.65 6.40
N VAL A 2 -0.26 -22.85 6.36
CA VAL A 2 -1.49 -23.19 7.10
C VAL A 2 -1.43 -22.85 8.59
N SER A 3 -0.31 -23.08 9.27
CA SER A 3 -0.16 -22.74 10.70
C SER A 3 -0.31 -21.25 10.99
N LEU A 4 0.28 -20.37 10.15
CA LEU A 4 0.16 -18.92 10.27
C LEU A 4 -1.30 -18.48 10.13
N VAL A 5 -1.97 -18.94 9.07
CA VAL A 5 -3.38 -18.60 8.80
C VAL A 5 -4.29 -19.00 9.96
N ARG A 6 -4.16 -20.25 10.44
CA ARG A 6 -4.97 -20.75 11.56
C ARG A 6 -4.75 -19.95 12.84
N GLN A 7 -3.52 -19.49 13.07
CA GLN A 7 -3.19 -18.70 14.25
C GLN A 7 -3.84 -17.33 14.21
N LEU A 8 -3.76 -16.63 13.07
CA LEU A 8 -4.43 -15.34 12.86
C LEU A 8 -5.96 -15.47 12.96
N GLU A 9 -6.53 -16.53 12.40
CA GLU A 9 -7.96 -16.82 12.48
C GLU A 9 -8.41 -17.06 13.94
N ALA A 10 -7.60 -17.79 14.73
CA ALA A 10 -7.86 -17.98 16.15
C ALA A 10 -7.80 -16.66 16.94
N THR A 11 -6.81 -15.81 16.65
CA THR A 11 -6.70 -14.47 17.24
C THR A 11 -7.91 -13.61 16.91
N ALA A 12 -8.34 -13.58 15.64
CA ALA A 12 -9.52 -12.84 15.21
C ALA A 12 -10.79 -13.28 15.95
N ARG A 13 -11.03 -14.60 16.03
CA ARG A 13 -12.17 -15.15 16.75
C ARG A 13 -12.14 -14.81 18.23
N ALA A 14 -10.97 -14.94 18.88
CA ALA A 14 -10.81 -14.58 20.28
C ALA A 14 -11.08 -13.08 20.54
N ALA A 15 -10.77 -12.22 19.58
CA ALA A 15 -11.04 -10.79 19.63
C ALA A 15 -12.49 -10.40 19.30
N GLY A 16 -13.34 -11.36 18.91
CA GLY A 16 -14.76 -11.17 18.62
C GLY A 16 -15.10 -10.92 17.14
N ALA A 17 -14.18 -11.18 16.21
CA ALA A 17 -14.52 -11.21 14.79
C ALA A 17 -15.39 -12.43 14.48
N GLN A 18 -16.41 -12.25 13.64
CA GLN A 18 -17.26 -13.35 13.19
C GLN A 18 -16.52 -14.26 12.21
N HIS A 19 -15.73 -13.65 11.33
CA HIS A 19 -14.92 -14.34 10.35
C HIS A 19 -13.64 -13.55 10.02
N LEU A 20 -12.63 -14.27 9.52
CA LEU A 20 -11.39 -13.68 9.01
C LEU A 20 -11.04 -14.36 7.67
N ASP A 21 -11.07 -13.59 6.58
CA ASP A 21 -10.47 -14.03 5.33
C ASP A 21 -8.96 -13.75 5.36
N VAL A 22 -8.17 -14.74 4.96
CA VAL A 22 -6.71 -14.60 4.86
C VAL A 22 -6.24 -15.08 3.49
N LEU A 23 -5.64 -14.16 2.73
CA LEU A 23 -4.98 -14.47 1.46
C LEU A 23 -3.47 -14.28 1.64
N LEU A 24 -2.74 -15.39 1.54
CA LEU A 24 -1.27 -15.39 1.52
C LEU A 24 -0.78 -15.76 0.12
N ARG A 25 -0.05 -14.85 -0.53
CA ARG A 25 0.51 -15.05 -1.87
C ARG A 25 2.02 -14.92 -1.83
N GLU A 26 2.71 -15.83 -2.49
CA GLU A 26 4.11 -15.63 -2.87
C GLU A 26 4.18 -15.27 -4.35
N VAL A 27 4.95 -14.24 -4.66
CA VAL A 27 5.11 -13.73 -6.01
C VAL A 27 6.60 -13.65 -6.32
N GLU A 28 7.02 -14.37 -7.35
CA GLU A 28 8.31 -14.19 -8.00
C GLU A 28 8.10 -13.44 -9.32
N ARG A 29 8.88 -12.38 -9.52
CA ARG A 29 8.88 -11.58 -10.74
C ARG A 29 10.31 -11.47 -11.26
N ARG A 30 10.49 -11.79 -12.53
CA ARG A 30 11.73 -11.54 -13.28
C ARG A 30 11.46 -10.50 -14.34
N THR A 31 12.28 -9.45 -14.36
CA THR A 31 12.17 -8.36 -15.32
C THR A 31 13.47 -8.27 -16.11
N LEU A 32 13.37 -8.40 -17.42
CA LEU A 32 14.47 -8.19 -18.34
C LEU A 32 14.33 -6.83 -19.00
N SER A 33 15.40 -6.06 -19.06
CA SER A 33 15.46 -4.76 -19.72
C SER A 33 16.71 -4.74 -20.59
N ALA A 34 16.52 -4.55 -21.90
CA ALA A 34 17.60 -4.50 -22.86
C ALA A 34 17.53 -3.21 -23.69
N SER A 35 18.70 -2.67 -23.99
CA SER A 35 18.97 -1.64 -25.00
C SER A 35 20.29 -1.97 -25.69
N ASP A 36 20.61 -1.25 -26.76
CA ASP A 36 21.86 -1.44 -27.51
C ASP A 36 23.12 -1.32 -26.64
N ALA A 37 23.04 -0.58 -25.52
CA ALA A 37 24.16 -0.34 -24.62
C ALA A 37 24.09 -1.12 -23.29
N HIS A 38 22.95 -1.72 -22.95
CA HIS A 38 22.79 -2.34 -21.64
C HIS A 38 21.76 -3.45 -21.63
N GLN A 39 22.11 -4.56 -20.98
CA GLN A 39 21.17 -5.58 -20.58
C GLN A 39 21.13 -5.67 -19.06
N ARG A 40 19.93 -5.73 -18.50
CA ARG A 40 19.71 -5.85 -17.07
C ARG A 40 18.61 -6.84 -16.78
N GLU A 41 18.88 -7.65 -15.77
CA GLU A 41 17.91 -8.54 -15.16
C GLU A 41 17.63 -8.09 -13.73
N ASP A 42 16.36 -8.07 -13.35
CA ASP A 42 15.92 -7.81 -11.98
C ASP A 42 15.01 -8.95 -11.51
N HIS A 43 15.40 -9.60 -10.43
CA HIS A 43 14.64 -10.69 -9.80
C HIS A 43 14.11 -10.20 -8.48
N GLN A 44 12.79 -10.28 -8.31
CA GLN A 44 12.09 -9.80 -7.13
C GLN A 44 11.17 -10.89 -6.61
N ARG A 45 11.32 -11.24 -5.33
CA ARG A 45 10.40 -12.11 -4.62
C ARG A 45 9.74 -11.31 -3.50
N HIS A 46 8.46 -11.58 -3.28
CA HIS A 46 7.70 -11.02 -2.17
C HIS A 46 6.61 -11.97 -1.72
N ALA A 47 6.30 -11.91 -0.43
CA ALA A 47 5.09 -12.48 0.14
C ALA A 47 4.11 -11.35 0.45
N LEU A 48 2.84 -11.55 0.10
CA LEU A 48 1.73 -10.64 0.37
C LEU A 48 0.75 -11.35 1.29
N LEU A 49 0.42 -10.73 2.42
CA LEU A 49 -0.67 -11.15 3.28
C LEU A 49 -1.77 -10.10 3.22
N GLU A 50 -2.96 -10.53 2.84
CA GLU A 50 -4.17 -9.74 2.94
C GLU A 50 -5.08 -10.40 3.98
N VAL A 51 -5.63 -9.57 4.87
CA VAL A 51 -6.56 -10.01 5.91
C VAL A 51 -7.82 -9.14 5.84
N LYS A 52 -8.99 -9.79 5.91
CA LYS A 52 -10.28 -9.13 6.07
C LYS A 52 -10.98 -9.66 7.29
N ALA A 53 -11.25 -8.79 8.25
CA ALA A 53 -12.06 -9.12 9.42
C ALA A 53 -13.52 -8.72 9.16
N PHE A 54 -14.45 -9.50 9.70
CA PHE A 54 -15.88 -9.29 9.54
C PHE A 54 -16.58 -9.23 10.90
N HIS A 55 -17.59 -8.37 11.00
CA HIS A 55 -18.41 -8.19 12.19
C HIS A 55 -19.88 -7.99 11.83
N ASP A 56 -20.77 -8.77 12.47
CA ASP A 56 -22.21 -8.62 12.30
C ASP A 56 -22.70 -7.37 13.03
N THR A 57 -23.41 -6.51 12.32
CA THR A 57 -23.96 -5.27 12.85
C THR A 57 -25.45 -5.38 13.24
N GLY A 58 -26.07 -6.54 13.01
CA GLY A 58 -27.52 -6.75 13.08
C GLY A 58 -28.30 -6.20 11.88
N ALA A 59 -27.74 -5.24 11.15
CA ALA A 59 -28.31 -4.65 9.92
C ALA A 59 -27.55 -5.09 8.64
N GLY A 60 -26.51 -5.91 8.79
CA GLY A 60 -25.60 -6.30 7.72
C GLY A 60 -24.19 -6.60 8.25
N MET A 61 -23.24 -6.77 7.34
CA MET A 61 -21.85 -7.10 7.66
C MET A 61 -20.96 -5.87 7.55
N ALA A 62 -20.22 -5.54 8.61
CA ALA A 62 -19.11 -4.60 8.55
C ALA A 62 -17.81 -5.37 8.26
N GLU A 63 -16.93 -4.79 7.45
CA GLU A 63 -15.64 -5.38 7.12
C GLU A 63 -14.50 -4.39 7.26
N LEU A 64 -13.30 -4.91 7.54
CA LEU A 64 -12.07 -4.13 7.56
C LEU A 64 -10.95 -4.93 6.91
N TRP A 65 -10.25 -4.29 5.98
CA TRP A 65 -9.17 -4.91 5.21
C TRP A 65 -7.82 -4.29 5.55
N ARG A 66 -6.78 -5.13 5.62
CA ARG A 66 -5.38 -4.71 5.71
C ARG A 66 -4.53 -5.60 4.81
N CYS A 67 -3.45 -5.03 4.27
CA CYS A 67 -2.48 -5.72 3.46
C CYS A 67 -1.06 -5.37 3.91
N ALA A 68 -0.21 -6.39 3.97
CA ALA A 68 1.20 -6.25 4.31
C ALA A 68 2.05 -7.13 3.38
N ALA A 69 3.31 -6.73 3.19
CA ALA A 69 4.23 -7.49 2.37
C ALA A 69 5.62 -7.60 2.97
N TRP A 70 6.28 -8.70 2.64
CA TRP A 70 7.63 -9.04 3.05
C TRP A 70 8.43 -9.55 1.84
N PRO A 71 9.77 -9.61 1.94
CA PRO A 71 10.59 -10.24 0.90
C PRO A 71 10.22 -11.71 0.63
N ASP A 72 9.73 -12.42 1.64
CA ASP A 72 9.28 -13.82 1.55
C ASP A 72 8.33 -14.18 2.71
N VAL A 73 7.81 -15.41 2.71
CA VAL A 73 6.91 -15.91 3.77
C VAL A 73 7.62 -16.07 5.11
N THR A 74 8.94 -16.26 5.13
CA THR A 74 9.70 -16.30 6.39
C THR A 74 9.59 -14.96 7.11
N GLY A 75 9.70 -13.85 6.38
CA GLY A 75 9.46 -12.51 6.91
C GLY A 75 8.04 -12.32 7.48
N ALA A 76 7.02 -12.87 6.81
CA ALA A 76 5.65 -12.84 7.33
C ALA A 76 5.52 -13.65 8.63
N ARG A 77 6.18 -14.80 8.72
CA ARG A 77 6.16 -15.65 9.93
C ARG A 77 6.87 -15.02 11.11
N THR A 78 8.02 -14.38 10.89
CA THR A 78 8.75 -13.70 11.98
C THR A 78 7.99 -12.47 12.48
N ALA A 79 7.13 -11.89 11.66
CA ALA A 79 6.23 -10.81 12.03
C ALA A 79 4.92 -11.28 12.71
N LEU A 80 4.76 -12.58 13.00
CA LEU A 80 3.52 -13.15 13.55
C LEU A 80 2.97 -12.39 14.77
N PRO A 81 3.75 -12.05 15.81
CA PRO A 81 3.21 -11.30 16.95
C PRO A 81 2.62 -9.94 16.56
N ALA A 82 3.24 -9.26 15.58
CA ALA A 82 2.73 -7.98 15.07
C ALA A 82 1.46 -8.18 14.22
N LEU A 83 1.34 -9.32 13.53
CA LEU A 83 0.15 -9.67 12.75
C LEU A 83 -1.02 -10.09 13.62
N GLU A 84 -0.76 -10.82 14.71
CA GLU A 84 -1.77 -11.13 15.73
C GLU A 84 -2.32 -9.84 16.35
N ALA A 85 -1.43 -8.92 16.75
CA ALA A 85 -1.84 -7.61 17.26
C ALA A 85 -2.61 -6.79 16.23
N LEU A 86 -2.21 -6.83 14.95
CA LEU A 86 -2.93 -6.18 13.86
C LEU A 86 -4.35 -6.74 13.74
N VAL A 87 -4.50 -8.06 13.67
CA VAL A 87 -5.81 -8.72 13.52
C VAL A 87 -6.70 -8.49 14.75
N GLU A 88 -6.16 -8.52 15.95
CA GLU A 88 -6.88 -8.17 17.18
C GLU A 88 -7.40 -6.72 17.12
N ASN A 89 -6.54 -5.78 16.72
CA ASN A 89 -6.92 -4.39 16.56
C ASN A 89 -7.99 -4.20 15.49
N MET A 90 -7.92 -4.94 14.37
CA MET A 90 -8.94 -4.90 13.33
C MET A 90 -10.32 -5.33 13.87
N ALA A 91 -10.37 -6.43 14.62
CA ALA A 91 -11.61 -6.94 15.20
C ALA A 91 -12.20 -5.96 16.24
N ARG A 92 -11.33 -5.36 17.05
CA ARG A 92 -11.68 -4.31 18.01
C ARG A 92 -12.21 -3.06 17.31
N GLU A 93 -11.50 -2.55 16.31
CA GLU A 93 -11.87 -1.38 15.51
C GLU A 93 -13.25 -1.58 14.87
N LEU A 94 -13.51 -2.75 14.27
CA LEU A 94 -14.82 -3.05 13.68
C LEU A 94 -15.96 -3.00 14.68
N ARG A 95 -15.77 -3.61 15.86
CA ARG A 95 -16.77 -3.58 16.92
C ARG A 95 -17.00 -2.17 17.43
N ASP A 96 -15.92 -1.42 17.69
CA ASP A 96 -15.99 -0.10 18.32
C ASP A 96 -16.52 0.98 17.35
N THR A 97 -16.44 0.74 16.04
CA THR A 97 -16.95 1.63 14.98
C THR A 97 -18.31 1.19 14.43
N THR A 98 -18.92 0.17 15.02
CA THR A 98 -20.26 -0.33 14.68
C THR A 98 -21.26 -0.02 15.81
N PRO A 99 -22.44 0.57 15.52
CA PRO A 99 -22.93 0.96 14.21
C PRO A 99 -22.25 2.24 13.70
N MET A 100 -22.08 2.33 12.38
CA MET A 100 -21.54 3.54 11.76
C MET A 100 -22.47 4.74 12.02
N VAL A 101 -21.87 5.85 12.41
CA VAL A 101 -22.54 7.15 12.48
C VAL A 101 -22.43 7.83 11.10
N PRO A 102 -23.50 8.47 10.59
CA PRO A 102 -23.44 9.19 9.32
C PRO A 102 -22.33 10.25 9.30
N CYS A 103 -21.56 10.30 8.21
CA CYS A 103 -20.53 11.31 8.02
C CYS A 103 -21.16 12.69 7.73
N PRO A 104 -20.71 13.78 8.38
CA PRO A 104 -21.12 15.14 8.04
C PRO A 104 -20.84 15.48 6.57
N ARG A 105 -21.63 16.40 5.99
CA ARG A 105 -21.56 16.77 4.56
C ARG A 105 -20.96 18.15 4.30
N ASP A 106 -20.53 18.86 5.34
CA ASP A 106 -20.01 20.22 5.26
C ASP A 106 -18.51 20.25 4.89
N VAL A 107 -18.01 21.44 4.56
CA VAL A 107 -16.58 21.67 4.38
C VAL A 107 -15.90 21.64 5.75
N LEU A 108 -15.19 20.54 6.03
CA LEU A 108 -14.53 20.30 7.31
C LEU A 108 -13.02 20.12 7.13
N PRO A 109 -12.21 20.54 8.11
CA PRO A 109 -10.80 20.14 8.18
C PRO A 109 -10.70 18.61 8.27
N ILE A 110 -9.91 18.00 7.39
CA ILE A 110 -9.66 16.55 7.38
C ILE A 110 -8.28 16.24 7.93
N VAL A 111 -8.22 15.34 8.90
CA VAL A 111 -6.96 14.83 9.46
C VAL A 111 -6.67 13.47 8.84
N PHE A 112 -5.55 13.36 8.13
CA PHE A 112 -5.09 12.09 7.58
C PHE A 112 -4.11 11.42 8.55
N PRO A 113 -4.35 10.16 8.97
CA PRO A 113 -3.37 9.41 9.72
C PRO A 113 -2.14 9.10 8.86
N PRO A 114 -0.96 8.87 9.48
CA PRO A 114 0.20 8.38 8.76
C PRO A 114 -0.11 7.02 8.10
N GLY A 115 0.43 6.81 6.91
CA GLY A 115 0.32 5.51 6.22
C GLY A 115 -0.50 5.58 4.94
N ALA A 116 -1.35 4.57 4.71
CA ALA A 116 -2.00 4.37 3.41
C ALA A 116 -2.94 5.52 3.03
N ALA A 117 -3.80 6.00 3.95
CA ALA A 117 -4.76 7.06 3.66
C ALA A 117 -4.08 8.37 3.20
N SER A 118 -3.11 8.87 3.97
CA SER A 118 -2.30 10.03 3.57
C SER A 118 -1.47 9.74 2.31
N GLY A 119 -0.91 8.53 2.20
CA GLY A 119 -0.15 8.06 1.05
C GLY A 119 -0.95 8.14 -0.25
N CYS A 120 -2.18 7.64 -0.25
CA CYS A 120 -3.12 7.64 -1.37
C CYS A 120 -3.54 9.06 -1.74
N PHE A 121 -3.91 9.90 -0.77
CA PHE A 121 -4.26 11.30 -1.05
C PHE A 121 -3.17 12.01 -1.88
N PHE A 122 -1.91 11.90 -1.44
CA PHE A 122 -0.80 12.48 -2.18
C PHE A 122 -0.42 11.72 -3.46
N HIS A 123 -0.78 10.42 -3.58
CA HIS A 123 -0.60 9.68 -4.82
C HIS A 123 -1.55 10.21 -5.91
N GLU A 124 -2.80 10.45 -5.57
CA GLU A 124 -3.80 11.00 -6.50
C GLU A 124 -3.53 12.47 -6.83
N VAL A 125 -3.30 13.30 -5.80
CA VAL A 125 -3.15 14.76 -5.98
C VAL A 125 -1.76 15.14 -6.52
N CYS A 126 -0.73 14.34 -6.25
CA CYS A 126 0.63 14.69 -6.68
C CYS A 126 1.28 13.63 -7.56
N GLY A 127 0.99 12.35 -7.37
CA GLY A 127 1.64 11.26 -8.11
C GLY A 127 1.22 11.25 -9.58
N HIS A 128 -0.03 10.88 -9.87
CA HIS A 128 -0.52 10.76 -11.24
C HIS A 128 -0.36 12.05 -12.08
N PRO A 129 -0.69 13.26 -11.56
CA PRO A 129 -0.53 14.48 -12.33
C PRO A 129 0.93 14.82 -12.67
N LEU A 130 1.91 14.21 -11.99
CA LEU A 130 3.34 14.40 -12.25
C LEU A 130 3.97 13.28 -13.10
N GLU A 131 3.18 12.30 -13.55
CA GLU A 131 3.68 11.27 -14.45
C GLU A 131 4.07 11.88 -15.81
N GLY A 132 5.22 11.46 -16.36
CA GLY A 132 5.85 12.14 -17.49
C GLY A 132 5.00 12.11 -18.76
N ASP A 133 4.27 11.02 -18.99
CA ASP A 133 3.34 10.87 -20.11
C ASP A 133 2.07 11.72 -19.92
N VAL A 134 1.53 11.80 -18.69
CA VAL A 134 0.41 12.68 -18.34
C VAL A 134 0.78 14.14 -18.57
N VAL A 135 1.99 14.55 -18.18
CA VAL A 135 2.53 15.89 -18.43
C VAL A 135 2.75 16.13 -19.93
N ALA A 136 3.38 15.19 -20.63
CA ALA A 136 3.66 15.32 -22.06
C ALA A 136 2.39 15.45 -22.91
N ARG A 137 1.33 14.71 -22.55
CA ARG A 137 0.00 14.79 -23.18
C ARG A 137 -0.80 16.01 -22.73
N GLY A 138 -0.33 16.73 -21.71
CA GLY A 138 -1.01 17.92 -21.21
C GLY A 138 -2.20 17.67 -20.30
N GLY A 139 -2.42 16.43 -19.86
CA GLY A 139 -3.51 16.06 -18.95
C GLY A 139 -3.23 16.47 -17.50
N SER A 140 -2.01 16.90 -17.20
CA SER A 140 -1.68 17.46 -15.90
C SER A 140 -2.32 18.83 -15.71
N TYR A 141 -3.14 18.97 -14.66
CA TYR A 141 -3.62 20.30 -14.21
C TYR A 141 -2.48 21.17 -13.65
N ARG A 142 -1.26 20.64 -13.55
CA ARG A 142 -0.06 21.36 -13.09
C ARG A 142 0.75 21.98 -14.25
N ARG A 143 0.15 22.15 -15.43
CA ARG A 143 0.79 22.82 -16.58
C ARG A 143 1.34 24.20 -16.17
N GLY A 144 2.64 24.43 -16.44
CA GLY A 144 3.32 25.71 -16.22
C GLY A 144 4.00 25.90 -14.85
N GLY A 145 3.87 24.93 -13.93
CA GLY A 145 4.33 25.08 -12.54
C GLY A 145 5.78 24.68 -12.22
N TRP A 146 6.69 24.65 -13.19
CA TRP A 146 8.11 24.43 -12.90
C TRP A 146 8.66 25.69 -12.20
N GLY A 147 8.62 25.70 -10.87
CA GLY A 147 9.14 26.79 -10.03
C GLY A 147 8.11 27.49 -9.12
N SER A 148 6.82 27.17 -9.19
CA SER A 148 5.85 27.70 -8.22
C SER A 148 6.03 27.03 -6.84
N ARG A 149 5.69 27.73 -5.76
CA ARG A 149 5.91 27.26 -4.38
C ARG A 149 4.91 26.17 -3.99
N TRP A 150 5.18 24.93 -4.38
CA TRP A 150 4.43 23.74 -3.98
C TRP A 150 5.12 23.05 -2.79
N PRO A 151 4.38 22.38 -1.90
CA PRO A 151 4.98 21.53 -0.89
C PRO A 151 5.85 20.45 -1.55
N ALA A 152 7.13 20.40 -1.21
CA ALA A 152 8.05 19.43 -1.76
C ALA A 152 7.75 18.03 -1.19
N ARG A 153 7.50 17.05 -2.07
CA ARG A 153 7.43 15.62 -1.71
C ARG A 153 8.40 14.83 -2.56
N THR A 154 9.19 13.97 -1.93
CA THR A 154 10.14 13.10 -2.61
C THR A 154 9.49 11.76 -2.97
N SER A 155 9.62 11.34 -4.23
CA SER A 155 9.33 9.97 -4.65
C SER A 155 10.59 9.13 -4.49
N ALA A 156 10.64 8.30 -3.45
CA ALA A 156 11.77 7.43 -3.16
C ALA A 156 11.51 6.01 -3.69
N SER A 157 12.28 5.59 -4.70
CA SER A 157 12.22 4.23 -5.28
C SER A 157 13.25 3.26 -4.67
N ARG A 158 14.23 3.77 -3.90
CA ARG A 158 15.31 2.99 -3.26
C ARG A 158 15.15 2.98 -1.74
N THR A 159 14.15 2.29 -1.23
CA THR A 159 14.01 2.03 0.21
C THR A 159 13.79 0.54 0.43
N THR A 160 14.67 -0.12 1.17
CA THR A 160 14.80 -1.59 1.27
C THR A 160 13.61 -2.34 1.89
N ARG A 161 12.56 -1.64 2.35
CA ARG A 161 11.35 -2.23 2.97
C ARG A 161 10.06 -1.62 2.40
N ARG A 162 9.81 -1.80 1.10
CA ARG A 162 8.54 -1.38 0.46
C ARG A 162 8.00 -2.43 -0.49
N THR A 163 6.68 -2.56 -0.51
CA THR A 163 5.86 -3.34 -1.47
C THR A 163 6.16 -2.99 -2.94
N ALA A 164 6.45 -1.71 -3.21
CA ALA A 164 6.81 -1.22 -4.53
C ALA A 164 8.22 -0.62 -4.49
N THR A 165 9.24 -1.48 -4.60
CA THR A 165 10.60 -1.05 -4.95
C THR A 165 10.90 -1.49 -6.37
N ALA A 166 11.40 -0.56 -7.19
CA ALA A 166 11.89 -0.86 -8.54
C ALA A 166 13.41 -0.62 -8.54
N ARG A 167 14.19 -1.69 -8.75
CA ARG A 167 15.66 -1.57 -8.86
C ARG A 167 16.06 -1.05 -10.25
N SER A 168 15.26 -1.33 -11.26
CA SER A 168 15.26 -0.74 -12.61
C SER A 168 13.85 -0.28 -12.97
N ALA A 169 13.75 0.86 -13.65
CA ALA A 169 12.48 1.33 -14.20
C ALA A 169 12.31 0.74 -15.61
N SER A 170 11.08 0.36 -16.00
CA SER A 170 10.81 -0.20 -17.33
C SER A 170 11.18 0.80 -18.44
N PRO A 171 11.62 0.35 -19.62
CA PRO A 171 12.06 1.22 -20.70
C PRO A 171 10.94 2.20 -21.08
N GLY A 172 11.19 3.49 -20.88
CA GLY A 172 10.18 4.56 -20.92
C GLY A 172 10.29 5.54 -19.74
N THR A 173 11.01 5.16 -18.67
CA THR A 173 11.23 6.01 -17.48
C THR A 173 12.73 6.27 -17.23
N MET A 174 13.38 7.02 -18.12
CA MET A 174 14.66 7.66 -17.78
C MET A 174 14.39 8.89 -16.93
N LYS A 175 14.73 8.82 -15.63
CA LYS A 175 14.84 10.03 -14.79
C LYS A 175 16.11 10.78 -15.20
N ALA A 176 15.94 11.98 -15.76
CA ALA A 176 17.05 12.86 -16.08
C ALA A 176 17.86 13.21 -14.83
N THR A 177 19.15 12.91 -14.85
CA THR A 177 20.13 13.35 -13.86
C THR A 177 20.39 14.85 -14.06
N PRO A 178 20.37 15.70 -13.01
CA PRO A 178 20.76 17.09 -13.15
C PRO A 178 22.27 17.16 -13.39
N ARG A 179 22.68 17.81 -14.50
CA ARG A 179 24.06 18.23 -14.69
C ARG A 179 24.35 19.37 -13.72
N SER A 180 25.33 19.19 -12.84
CA SER A 180 25.96 20.28 -12.11
C SER A 180 26.69 21.19 -13.10
N ARG A 181 26.52 22.51 -12.93
CA ARG A 181 27.41 23.52 -13.51
C ARG A 181 28.72 23.56 -12.73
#